data_AF-O29152-F1
#
_entry.id   AF-O29152-F1
#
_cell.length_a   1.000
_cell.length_b   1.000
_cell.length_c   1.000
_cell.angle_alpha   90.00
_cell.angle_beta   90.00
_cell.angle_gamma   90.00
#
_symmetry.space_group_name_H-M   'P 1'
#
loop_
_entity.id
_entity.type
_entity.pdbx_description
1 polymer ?
#
loop_
_entity_poly.entity_id
_entity_poly.type
_entity_poly.pdbx_seq_one_letter_code
_entity_poly.pdbx_strand_id
1 'polypeptide(L)' 'MAKGAESIYRYYEIKGEKVVRKKKFCPRCGEGVFLAEHKDRLSCGKCGYTEFKKK' A
#
# COMPACT_ATOMS: atom_id res chain seq x y z
N MET A 1 -0.28 7.11 -20.56
CA MET A 1 -0.91 7.85 -19.45
C MET A 1 -0.12 7.55 -18.18
N ALA A 2 0.75 8.45 -17.74
CA ALA A 2 1.45 8.31 -16.47
C ALA A 2 0.38 8.44 -15.36
N LYS A 3 -0.21 7.31 -14.93
CA LYS A 3 -1.00 7.29 -13.70
C LYS A 3 -0.03 7.71 -12.61
N GLY A 4 -0.22 8.95 -12.17
CA GLY A 4 0.77 9.70 -11.43
C GLY A 4 1.25 8.96 -10.21
N ALA A 5 2.43 9.36 -9.76
CA ALA A 5 2.85 9.24 -8.38
C ALA A 5 1.88 10.01 -7.48
N GLU A 6 0.60 9.61 -7.46
CA GLU A 6 -0.38 10.10 -6.51
C GLU A 6 0.15 9.71 -5.14
N SER A 7 0.36 10.74 -4.37
CA SER A 7 1.65 10.90 -3.73
C SER A 7 1.77 9.98 -2.54
N ILE A 8 2.90 9.26 -2.47
CA ILE A 8 3.16 8.26 -1.43
C ILE A 8 2.93 8.82 -0.02
N TYR A 9 3.14 10.13 0.18
CA TYR A 9 2.90 10.85 1.44
C TYR A 9 1.45 10.76 1.93
N ARG A 10 0.46 10.68 1.03
CA ARG A 10 -0.98 10.61 1.39
C ARG A 10 -1.32 9.31 2.12
N TYR A 11 -0.48 8.29 2.00
CA TYR A 11 -0.62 7.01 2.69
C TYR A 11 0.02 7.00 4.08
N TYR A 12 0.61 8.10 4.51
CA TYR A 12 1.13 8.26 5.86
C TYR A 12 0.25 9.26 6.61
N GLU A 13 -0.40 8.81 7.66
CA GLU A 13 -1.14 9.67 8.58
C GLU A 13 -0.36 9.78 9.89
N ILE A 14 -0.20 11.00 10.37
CA ILE A 14 0.47 11.26 11.65
C ILE A 14 -0.63 11.28 12.70
N LYS A 15 -0.72 10.22 13.52
CA LYS A 15 -1.57 10.21 14.71
C LYS A 15 -0.72 10.52 15.94
N GLY A 16 -0.66 11.80 16.28
CA GLY A 16 0.18 12.30 17.38
C GLY A 16 1.65 11.97 17.13
N GLU A 17 2.22 11.14 17.98
CA GLU A 17 3.62 10.71 17.89
C GLU A 17 3.84 9.49 16.97
N LYS A 18 2.77 8.87 16.44
CA LYS A 18 2.86 7.65 15.65
C LYS A 18 2.48 7.89 14.19
N VAL A 19 3.38 7.55 13.27
CA VAL A 19 3.09 7.51 11.84
C VAL A 19 2.34 6.21 11.52
N VAL A 20 1.04 6.33 11.28
CA VAL A 20 0.15 5.25 10.85
C VAL A 20 0.18 5.18 9.33
N ARG A 21 0.68 4.06 8.80
CA ARG A 21 0.73 3.80 7.36
C ARG A 21 -0.63 3.26 6.92
N LYS A 22 -1.38 4.01 6.11
CA LYS A 22 -2.72 3.65 5.60
C LYS A 22 -2.69 2.50 4.60
N LYS A 23 -1.63 2.39 3.79
CA LYS A 23 -1.45 1.28 2.82
C LYS A 23 -0.26 0.42 3.20
N LYS A 24 -0.43 -0.90 3.08
CA LYS A 24 0.66 -1.88 3.26
C LYS A 24 1.64 -1.80 2.10
N PHE A 25 2.93 -1.91 2.40
CA PHE A 25 3.96 -2.22 1.40
C PHE A 25 3.91 -3.69 1.03
N CYS A 26 4.31 -4.01 -0.20
CA CYS A 26 4.53 -5.39 -0.58
C CYS A 26 5.74 -5.95 0.19
N PRO A 27 5.58 -7.00 1.01
CA PRO A 27 6.71 -7.59 1.76
C PRO A 27 7.76 -8.20 0.83
N ARG A 28 7.42 -8.44 -0.44
CA ARG A 28 8.32 -8.99 -1.47
C ARG A 28 9.03 -7.93 -2.29
N CYS A 29 8.42 -6.75 -2.48
CA CYS A 29 9.01 -5.69 -3.32
C CYS A 29 9.66 -4.57 -2.51
N GLY A 30 9.35 -4.46 -1.21
CA GLY A 30 9.93 -3.44 -0.34
C GLY A 30 9.31 -2.06 -0.50
N GLU A 31 10.02 -1.09 0.07
CA GLU A 31 9.62 0.31 0.20
C GLU A 31 9.42 0.96 -1.19
N GLY A 32 8.31 1.68 -1.33
CA GLY A 32 7.88 2.30 -2.60
C GLY A 32 6.83 1.50 -3.39
N VAL A 33 6.66 0.19 -3.12
CA VAL A 33 5.62 -0.63 -3.77
C VAL A 33 4.44 -0.83 -2.83
N PHE A 34 3.43 0.03 -2.98
CA PHE A 34 2.17 -0.11 -2.25
C PHE A 34 1.33 -1.25 -2.82
N LEU A 35 0.77 -2.06 -1.92
CA LEU A 35 -0.28 -2.99 -2.30
C LEU A 35 -1.54 -2.21 -2.69
N ALA A 36 -2.13 -2.58 -3.81
CA ALA A 36 -3.46 -2.12 -4.19
C ALA A 36 -4.46 -2.69 -3.20
N GLU A 37 -5.17 -1.81 -2.51
CA GLU A 37 -6.21 -2.21 -1.59
C GLU A 37 -7.52 -2.42 -2.35
N HIS A 38 -7.93 -3.68 -2.48
CA HIS A 38 -9.28 -4.08 -2.85
C HIS A 38 -10.07 -4.43 -1.59
N LYS A 39 -11.40 -4.54 -1.73
CA LYS A 39 -12.31 -4.76 -0.61
C LYS A 39 -12.11 -6.10 0.08
N ASP A 40 -11.72 -7.10 -0.70
CA ASP A 40 -11.50 -8.50 -0.32
C ASP A 40 -10.00 -8.88 -0.26
N ARG A 41 -9.14 -8.18 -0.99
CA ARG A 41 -7.72 -8.52 -1.13
C ARG A 41 -6.81 -7.31 -1.31
N LEU A 42 -5.55 -7.49 -0.96
CA LEU A 42 -4.43 -6.63 -1.26
C LEU A 42 -3.69 -7.27 -2.43
N SER A 43 -3.36 -6.51 -3.47
CA SER A 43 -2.67 -7.05 -4.65
C SER A 43 -1.47 -6.19 -5.01
N CYS A 44 -0.33 -6.83 -5.25
CA CYS A 44 0.89 -6.18 -5.70
C CYS A 44 0.97 -6.19 -7.23
N GLY A 45 0.84 -5.02 -7.84
CA GLY A 45 1.01 -4.86 -9.29
C GLY A 45 2.44 -5.10 -9.80
N LYS A 46 3.45 -5.21 -8.91
CA LYS A 46 4.86 -5.37 -9.29
C LYS A 46 5.33 -6.84 -9.30
N CYS A 47 4.88 -7.66 -8.35
CA CYS A 47 5.30 -9.07 -8.23
C CYS A 47 4.16 -10.09 -8.26
N GLY A 48 2.89 -9.66 -8.33
CA GLY A 48 1.74 -10.57 -8.29
C GLY A 48 1.37 -11.07 -6.88
N TYR A 49 2.06 -10.60 -5.84
CA TYR A 49 1.72 -10.94 -4.45
C TYR A 49 0.29 -10.53 -4.13
N THR A 50 -0.52 -11.46 -3.61
CA THR A 50 -1.91 -11.21 -3.26
C THR A 50 -2.15 -11.66 -1.82
N GLU A 51 -2.60 -10.72 -0.98
CA GLU A 51 -2.92 -10.92 0.44
C GLU A 51 -4.43 -10.78 0.61
N PHE A 52 -5.16 -11.82 0.99
CA PHE A 52 -6.58 -11.67 1.26
C PHE A 52 -6.77 -11.01 2.63
N LYS A 53 -7.55 -9.93 2.70
CA LYS A 53 -7.89 -9.32 3.99
C LYS A 53 -8.84 -10.26 4.70
N LYS A 54 -8.33 -11.09 5.61
CA LYS A 54 -9.19 -11.80 6.57
C LYS A 54 -9.75 -10.72 7.52
N LYS A 55 -11.06 -10.56 7.47
CA LYS A 55 -11.81 -9.55 8.22
C LYS A 55 -11.58 -9.68 9.72
#